data_AF-A0A9P7YG93-F1
#
_entry.id   AF-A0A9P7YG93-F1
#
_cell.length_a   1.000
_cell.length_b   1.000
_cell.length_c   1.000
_cell.angle_alpha   90.00
_cell.angle_beta   90.00
_cell.angle_gamma   90.00
#
_symmetry.space_group_name_H-M   'P 1'
#
loop_
_entity.id
_entity.type
_entity.pdbx_description
1 polymer ?
#
loop_
_entity_poly.entity_id
_entity_poly.type
_entity_poly.pdbx_seq_one_letter_code
_entity_poly.pdbx_strand_id
1 'polypeptide(L)'
;MKEEVRITVGDVQYLLIEHEENFLTFEDDGPVLALVYLTKPGQHITRSALPDFRATFLEKDDVFISEFYDNVVFYSNGKDHLQIEPDAIKELAAWNTKTRKFLPGNPEVNLAPGPYVFTRRRTWQPWRIYHDFNGTFMCTFKPSSTGSGK
;
A
#
# COMPACT_ATOMS: atom_id res chain seq x y z
N MET A 1 9.57 1.75 22.68
CA MET A 1 8.97 2.81 21.84
C MET A 1 8.85 2.26 20.44
N LYS A 2 7.66 2.24 19.83
CA LYS A 2 7.52 1.96 18.39
C LYS A 2 8.15 3.15 17.66
N GLU A 3 9.07 2.90 16.75
CA GLU A 3 9.75 3.97 16.02
C GLU A 3 8.77 4.59 15.03
N GLU A 4 8.50 5.90 15.15
CA GLU A 4 7.71 6.63 14.16
C GLU A 4 8.59 6.93 12.96
N VAL A 5 8.41 6.18 11.87
CA VAL A 5 9.10 6.46 10.62
C VAL A 5 8.21 7.32 9.74
N ARG A 6 8.74 8.43 9.24
CA ARG A 6 8.04 9.34 8.32
C ARG A 6 8.83 9.50 7.04
N ILE A 7 8.13 9.57 5.93
CA ILE A 7 8.72 9.85 4.62
C ILE A 7 7.93 10.95 3.91
N THR A 8 8.62 11.63 2.99
CA THR A 8 8.02 12.62 2.10
C THR A 8 8.22 12.14 0.67
N VAL A 9 7.15 12.11 -0.12
CA VAL A 9 7.17 11.72 -1.53
C VAL A 9 6.44 12.82 -2.31
N GLY A 10 7.20 13.57 -3.13
CA GLY A 10 6.71 14.82 -3.69
C GLY A 10 6.29 15.78 -2.58
N ASP A 11 5.03 16.23 -2.62
CA ASP A 11 4.43 17.13 -1.62
C ASP A 11 3.61 16.38 -0.55
N VAL A 12 3.60 15.04 -0.59
CA VAL A 12 2.82 14.20 0.34
C VAL A 12 3.70 13.64 1.44
N GLN A 13 3.24 13.72 2.68
CA GLN A 13 3.90 13.12 3.83
C GLN A 13 3.16 11.86 4.28
N TYR A 14 3.92 10.83 4.65
CA TYR A 14 3.39 9.58 5.17
C TYR A 14 4.00 9.26 6.54
N LEU A 15 3.15 8.77 7.44
CA LEU A 15 3.54 8.01 8.61
C LEU A 15 3.58 6.53 8.23
N LEU A 16 4.67 5.85 8.55
CA LEU A 16 4.84 4.44 8.25
C LEU A 16 4.57 3.59 9.49
N ILE A 17 3.65 2.64 9.36
CA ILE A 17 3.38 1.61 10.36
C ILE A 17 4.01 0.32 9.90
N GLU A 18 4.91 -0.25 10.70
CA GLU A 18 5.57 -1.52 10.36
C GLU A 18 4.52 -2.61 10.20
N HIS A 19 4.57 -3.30 9.07
CA HIS A 19 3.71 -4.45 8.83
C HIS A 19 4.22 -5.65 9.64
N GLU A 20 3.33 -6.48 10.17
CA GLU A 20 3.70 -7.63 11.02
C GLU A 20 4.66 -8.59 10.29
N GLU A 21 4.46 -8.73 8.98
CA GLU A 21 5.27 -9.55 8.09
C GLU A 21 6.15 -8.70 7.18
N ASN A 22 7.42 -9.07 7.07
CA ASN A 22 8.36 -8.43 6.15
C ASN A 22 8.44 -9.21 4.84
N PHE A 23 7.49 -8.97 3.94
CA PHE A 23 7.38 -9.71 2.68
C PHE A 23 8.02 -8.99 1.49
N LEU A 24 8.19 -7.66 1.55
CA LEU A 24 8.87 -6.92 0.50
C LEU A 24 10.39 -7.02 0.67
N THR A 25 11.10 -7.17 -0.45
CA THR A 25 12.56 -7.14 -0.49
C THR A 25 13.01 -6.38 -1.74
N PHE A 26 13.75 -5.29 -1.53
CA PHE A 26 14.40 -4.50 -2.57
C PHE A 26 15.88 -4.29 -2.23
N GLU A 27 16.69 -4.03 -3.26
CA GLU A 27 18.13 -3.80 -3.12
C GLU A 27 18.47 -2.35 -2.80
N ASP A 28 17.50 -1.44 -2.92
CA ASP A 28 17.67 -0.02 -2.63
C ASP A 28 17.75 0.26 -1.12
N ASP A 29 18.66 1.18 -0.77
CA ASP A 29 18.80 1.68 0.60
C ASP A 29 17.78 2.78 0.94
N GLY A 30 17.14 3.38 -0.08
CA GLY A 30 16.10 4.41 0.06
C GLY A 30 14.69 3.85 0.27
N PRO A 31 13.69 4.72 0.56
CA PRO A 31 12.29 4.30 0.59
C PRO A 31 11.82 3.93 -0.82
N VAL A 32 11.36 2.69 -0.99
CA VAL A 32 10.78 2.17 -2.22
C VAL A 32 9.27 2.11 -2.07
N LEU A 33 8.54 2.84 -2.92
CA LEU A 33 7.09 2.73 -3.02
C LEU A 33 6.73 1.51 -3.87
N ALA A 34 5.81 0.69 -3.37
CA ALA A 34 5.34 -0.50 -4.07
C ALA A 34 3.82 -0.61 -3.99
N LEU A 35 3.21 -1.00 -5.11
CA LEU A 35 1.80 -1.35 -5.20
C LEU A 35 1.65 -2.87 -5.13
N VAL A 36 0.97 -3.36 -4.09
CA VAL A 36 0.69 -4.79 -3.91
C VAL A 36 -0.64 -5.15 -4.56
N TYR A 37 -0.58 -6.09 -5.49
CA TYR A 37 -1.74 -6.69 -6.14
C TYR A 37 -1.86 -8.14 -5.68
N LEU A 38 -2.98 -8.50 -5.03
CA LEU A 38 -3.23 -9.87 -4.59
C LEU A 38 -3.72 -10.75 -5.74
N THR A 39 -3.09 -11.89 -5.94
CA THR A 39 -3.46 -12.87 -6.96
C THR A 39 -3.81 -14.21 -6.32
N LYS A 40 -4.64 -14.99 -7.01
CA LYS A 40 -4.89 -16.39 -6.68
C LYS A 40 -3.87 -17.30 -7.40
N PRO A 41 -3.54 -18.47 -6.83
CA PRO A 41 -2.74 -19.47 -7.53
C PRO A 41 -3.34 -19.80 -8.91
N GLY A 42 -2.51 -19.80 -9.95
CA GLY A 42 -2.94 -20.03 -11.33
C GLY A 42 -3.82 -18.94 -11.94
N GLN A 43 -3.94 -17.76 -11.33
CA GLN A 43 -4.71 -16.65 -11.88
C GLN A 43 -4.06 -16.08 -13.14
N HIS A 44 -4.88 -15.76 -14.13
CA HIS A 44 -4.49 -15.00 -15.31
C HIS A 44 -4.84 -13.52 -15.07
N ILE A 45 -3.83 -12.65 -15.16
CA ILE A 45 -4.06 -11.19 -15.10
C ILE A 45 -4.39 -10.72 -16.51
N THR A 46 -5.67 -10.45 -16.72
CA THR A 46 -6.20 -9.90 -17.96
C THR A 46 -6.02 -8.39 -18.01
N ARG A 47 -6.17 -7.81 -19.20
CA ARG A 47 -6.16 -6.35 -19.37
C ARG A 47 -7.18 -5.64 -18.47
N SER A 48 -8.40 -6.19 -18.33
CA SER A 48 -9.48 -5.56 -17.56
C SER A 48 -9.25 -5.63 -16.05
N ALA A 49 -8.53 -6.64 -15.56
CA ALA A 49 -8.30 -6.83 -14.14
C ALA A 49 -7.54 -5.66 -13.49
N LEU A 50 -6.64 -5.00 -14.23
CA LEU A 50 -5.82 -3.90 -13.74
C LEU A 50 -6.63 -2.58 -13.57
N PRO A 51 -7.40 -2.10 -14.57
CA PRO A 51 -8.35 -1.01 -14.37
C PRO A 51 -9.41 -1.29 -13.31
N ASP A 52 -9.95 -2.51 -13.26
CA ASP A 52 -10.97 -2.89 -12.27
C ASP A 52 -10.39 -2.80 -10.84
N PHE A 53 -9.15 -3.26 -10.67
CA PHE A 53 -8.41 -3.13 -9.41
C PHE A 53 -8.22 -1.67 -9.03
N ARG A 54 -7.78 -0.83 -9.96
CA ARG A 54 -7.61 0.60 -9.74
C ARG A 54 -8.92 1.26 -9.29
N ALA A 55 -10.02 1.01 -9.99
CA ALA A 55 -11.33 1.59 -9.66
C ALA A 55 -11.89 1.08 -8.31
N THR A 56 -11.56 -0.16 -7.96
CA THR A 56 -12.06 -0.79 -6.72
C THR A 56 -11.28 -0.34 -5.50
N PHE A 57 -9.96 -0.30 -5.59
CA PHE A 57 -9.07 -0.09 -4.45
C PHE A 57 -8.38 1.26 -4.46
N LEU A 58 -7.79 1.68 -5.58
CA LEU A 58 -6.87 2.83 -5.60
C LEU A 58 -7.58 4.17 -5.71
N GLU A 59 -8.68 4.25 -6.48
CA GLU A 59 -9.41 5.52 -6.65
C GLU A 59 -10.17 5.96 -5.40
N LYS A 60 -10.32 5.05 -4.43
CA LYS A 60 -10.94 5.33 -3.13
C LYS A 60 -9.91 5.47 -2.01
N ASP A 61 -8.65 5.18 -2.31
CA ASP A 61 -7.55 5.21 -1.35
C ASP A 61 -6.86 6.57 -1.42
N ASP A 62 -6.94 7.31 -0.33
CA ASP A 62 -6.38 8.65 -0.22
C ASP A 62 -4.86 8.65 0.06
N VAL A 63 -4.32 7.48 0.42
CA VAL A 63 -2.88 7.22 0.56
C VAL A 63 -2.23 7.11 -0.81
N PHE A 64 -2.96 6.60 -1.80
CA PHE A 64 -2.41 6.30 -3.11
C PHE A 64 -1.99 7.56 -3.90
N ILE A 65 -0.79 7.48 -4.49
CA ILE A 65 -0.26 8.42 -5.49
C ILE A 65 0.35 7.61 -6.64
N SER A 66 0.48 8.22 -7.82
CA SER A 66 0.96 7.53 -9.04
C SER A 66 2.33 6.87 -8.88
N GLU A 67 3.17 7.37 -7.99
CA GLU A 67 4.53 6.91 -7.72
C GLU A 67 4.55 5.49 -7.14
N PHE A 68 3.45 5.01 -6.54
CA PHE A 68 3.32 3.61 -6.15
C PHE A 68 3.28 2.66 -7.35
N TYR A 69 2.94 3.14 -8.56
CA TYR A 69 3.01 2.31 -9.78
C TYR A 69 4.43 1.97 -10.20
N ASP A 70 5.47 2.66 -9.70
CA ASP A 70 6.86 2.40 -10.08
C ASP A 70 7.27 0.94 -9.83
N ASN A 71 6.78 0.35 -8.73
CA ASN A 71 7.04 -1.04 -8.39
C ASN A 71 5.73 -1.78 -8.14
N VAL A 72 5.33 -2.67 -9.05
CA VAL A 72 4.14 -3.51 -8.86
C VAL A 72 4.56 -4.88 -8.36
N VAL A 73 3.97 -5.31 -7.25
CA VAL A 73 4.24 -6.59 -6.59
C VAL A 73 2.99 -7.45 -6.68
N PHE A 74 3.07 -8.53 -7.44
CA PHE A 74 2.03 -9.54 -7.49
C PHE A 74 2.27 -10.55 -6.37
N TYR A 75 1.38 -10.54 -5.38
CA TYR A 75 1.45 -11.39 -4.21
C TYR A 75 0.43 -12.53 -4.32
N SER A 76 0.90 -13.77 -4.37
CA SER A 76 0.05 -14.95 -4.57
C SER A 76 0.11 -15.92 -3.41
N ASN A 77 -1.02 -16.41 -2.91
CA ASN A 77 -1.05 -17.44 -1.87
C ASN A 77 -0.73 -18.84 -2.42
N GLY A 78 0.41 -18.99 -3.12
CA GLY A 78 0.85 -20.24 -3.72
C GLY A 78 2.13 -20.09 -4.57
N LYS A 79 2.75 -21.23 -4.90
CA LYS A 79 3.96 -21.30 -5.74
C LYS A 79 3.69 -21.28 -7.24
N ASP A 80 2.42 -21.21 -7.63
CA ASP A 80 2.03 -21.33 -9.04
C ASP A 80 2.48 -20.12 -9.84
N HIS A 81 2.85 -20.39 -11.09
CA HIS A 81 3.27 -19.37 -12.04
C HIS A 81 2.10 -18.43 -12.37
N LEU A 82 2.27 -17.16 -12.05
CA LEU A 82 1.37 -16.11 -12.50
C LEU A 82 1.50 -15.92 -14.01
N GLN A 83 0.37 -15.92 -14.72
CA GLN A 83 0.33 -15.56 -16.13
C GLN A 83 -0.23 -14.15 -16.27
N ILE A 84 0.56 -13.26 -16.87
CA ILE A 84 0.14 -11.90 -17.20
C ILE A 84 -0.05 -11.83 -18.70
N GLU A 85 -1.24 -11.46 -19.15
CA GLU A 85 -1.52 -11.35 -20.57
C GLU A 85 -0.71 -10.21 -21.21
N PRO A 86 -0.35 -10.32 -22.51
CA PRO A 86 0.42 -9.28 -23.20
C PRO A 86 -0.23 -7.89 -23.13
N ASP A 87 -1.56 -7.83 -23.14
CA ASP A 87 -2.29 -6.56 -23.05
C ASP A 87 -2.31 -5.99 -21.62
N ALA A 88 -2.29 -6.83 -20.59
CA ALA A 88 -2.09 -6.38 -19.22
C ALA A 88 -0.67 -5.83 -19.02
N ILE A 89 0.34 -6.39 -19.70
CA ILE A 89 1.70 -5.83 -19.70
C ILE A 89 1.72 -4.42 -20.31
N LYS A 90 0.97 -4.18 -21.39
CA LYS A 90 0.85 -2.83 -21.98
C LYS A 90 0.18 -1.86 -21.03
N GLU A 91 -0.82 -2.30 -20.28
CA GLU A 91 -1.50 -1.48 -19.28
C GLU A 91 -0.53 -1.09 -18.14
N LEU A 92 0.27 -2.03 -17.62
CA LEU A 92 1.31 -1.73 -16.63
C LEU A 92 2.37 -0.75 -17.17
N ALA A 93 2.72 -0.88 -18.45
CA ALA A 93 3.62 0.07 -19.10
C ALA A 93 2.99 1.47 -19.22
N ALA A 94 1.68 1.55 -19.46
CA ALA A 94 0.94 2.83 -19.46
C ALA A 94 0.89 3.47 -18.07
N TRP A 95 0.98 2.69 -16.99
CA TRP A 95 1.13 3.17 -15.62
C TRP A 95 2.57 3.58 -15.27
N ASN A 96 3.49 3.52 -16.24
CA ASN A 96 4.92 3.81 -16.07
C ASN A 96 5.61 2.89 -15.04
N THR A 97 5.15 1.64 -14.90
CA THR A 97 5.75 0.68 -13.98
C THR A 97 7.18 0.31 -14.41
N LYS A 98 8.14 0.53 -13.52
CA LYS A 98 9.57 0.25 -13.74
C LYS A 98 9.90 -1.19 -13.40
N THR A 99 9.44 -1.66 -12.25
CA THR A 99 9.74 -3.00 -11.74
C THR A 99 8.47 -3.78 -11.48
N ARG A 100 8.51 -5.07 -11.84
CA ARG A 100 7.44 -6.02 -11.53
C ARG A 100 8.06 -7.20 -10.79
N LYS A 101 7.52 -7.53 -9.62
CA LYS A 101 7.97 -8.67 -8.82
C LYS A 101 6.81 -9.62 -8.58
N PHE A 102 7.09 -10.91 -8.65
CA PHE A 102 6.18 -11.94 -8.18
C PHE A 102 6.70 -12.46 -6.84
N LEU A 103 5.86 -12.43 -5.82
CA LEU A 103 6.18 -12.93 -4.49
C LEU A 103 5.22 -14.07 -4.14
N PRO A 104 5.75 -15.29 -3.88
CA PRO A 104 4.95 -16.34 -3.28
C PRO A 104 4.64 -15.94 -1.85
N GLY A 105 3.37 -15.69 -1.59
CA GLY A 105 2.80 -15.32 -0.32
C GLY A 105 2.52 -16.51 0.59
N ASN A 106 2.43 -16.22 1.88
CA ASN A 106 2.00 -17.18 2.88
C ASN A 106 0.47 -17.08 3.02
N PRO A 107 -0.31 -18.16 2.77
CA PRO A 107 -1.76 -18.15 2.91
C PRO A 107 -2.27 -17.80 4.31
N GLU A 108 -1.43 -17.89 5.34
CA GLU A 108 -1.78 -17.53 6.72
C GLU A 108 -1.69 -16.02 7.00
N VAL A 109 -1.07 -15.26 6.09
CA VAL A 109 -0.88 -13.82 6.27
C VAL A 109 -2.07 -13.08 5.66
N ASN A 110 -2.80 -12.36 6.52
CA ASN A 110 -3.89 -11.50 6.07
C ASN A 110 -3.33 -10.19 5.50
N LEU A 111 -2.91 -10.23 4.23
CA LEU A 111 -2.39 -9.08 3.51
C LEU A 111 -3.52 -8.32 2.80
N ALA A 112 -3.53 -6.99 2.90
CA ALA A 112 -4.43 -6.16 2.11
C ALA A 112 -3.77 -5.78 0.76
N PRO A 113 -4.54 -5.67 -0.33
CA PRO A 113 -4.03 -5.05 -1.54
C PRO A 113 -3.82 -3.54 -1.34
N GLY A 114 -2.91 -2.93 -2.10
CA GLY A 114 -2.76 -1.47 -2.12
C GLY A 114 -1.31 -0.99 -1.91
N PRO A 115 -1.13 0.26 -1.46
CA PRO A 115 0.17 0.89 -1.33
C PRO A 115 0.98 0.36 -0.12
N TYR A 116 2.25 0.07 -0.35
CA TYR A 116 3.23 -0.33 0.67
C TYR A 116 4.56 0.38 0.44
N VAL A 117 5.34 0.53 1.51
CA VAL A 117 6.68 1.11 1.46
C VAL A 117 7.68 0.09 1.97
N PHE A 118 8.75 -0.13 1.22
CA PHE A 118 9.92 -0.83 1.72
C PHE A 118 11.02 0.17 2.08
N THR A 119 11.43 0.20 3.34
CA THR A 119 12.54 1.04 3.79
C THR A 119 13.15 0.42 5.03
N ARG A 120 14.44 0.69 5.28
CA ARG A 120 15.19 0.12 6.43
C ARG A 120 15.08 -1.41 6.48
N ARG A 121 15.03 -2.04 5.31
CA ARG A 121 14.87 -3.50 5.12
C ARG A 121 13.59 -4.08 5.75
N ARG A 122 12.57 -3.26 5.94
CA ARG A 122 11.27 -3.63 6.50
C ARG A 122 10.14 -3.20 5.58
N THR A 123 9.01 -3.89 5.70
CA THR A 123 7.77 -3.59 4.99
C THR A 123 6.88 -2.73 5.87
N TRP A 124 6.34 -1.65 5.31
CA TRP A 124 5.55 -0.67 6.03
C TRP A 124 4.25 -0.36 5.28
N GLN A 125 3.18 -0.15 6.05
CA GLN A 125 1.94 0.43 5.56
C GLN A 125 2.01 1.96 5.68
N PRO A 126 1.88 2.70 4.58
CA PRO A 126 1.85 4.15 4.60
C PRO A 126 0.47 4.67 5.04
N TRP A 127 0.48 5.70 5.88
CA TRP A 127 -0.68 6.47 6.30
C TRP A 127 -0.44 7.93 5.95
N ARG A 128 -1.29 8.51 5.10
CA ARG A 128 -1.09 9.89 4.66
C ARG A 128 -1.30 10.86 5.81
N ILE A 129 -0.37 11.79 5.96
CA ILE A 129 -0.45 12.86 6.95
C ILE A 129 -1.10 14.08 6.28
N TYR A 130 -2.19 14.54 6.87
CA TYR A 130 -2.82 15.81 6.50
C TYR A 130 -2.52 16.83 7.57
N HIS A 131 -2.00 17.98 7.15
CA HIS A 131 -1.84 19.12 8.04
C HIS A 131 -3.19 19.82 8.17
N ASP A 132 -3.76 19.79 9.37
CA ASP A 132 -4.96 20.55 9.70
C ASP A 132 -4.57 21.98 10.05
N PHE A 133 -4.39 22.79 9.01
CA PHE A 133 -4.07 24.22 9.15
C PHE A 133 -5.21 25.02 9.81
N ASN A 134 -6.42 24.47 9.86
CA ASN A 134 -7.61 25.13 10.40
C ASN A 134 -7.97 24.68 11.83
N GLY A 135 -7.26 23.69 12.40
CA GLY A 135 -7.55 23.17 13.74
C GLY A 135 -8.96 22.57 13.90
N THR A 136 -9.51 22.02 12.82
CA THR A 136 -10.89 21.53 12.71
C THR A 136 -11.08 20.08 13.19
N PHE A 137 -10.03 19.33 13.49
CA PHE A 137 -10.16 18.06 14.23
C PHE A 137 -10.58 18.32 15.68
N MET A 138 -11.89 18.38 15.90
CA MET A 138 -12.48 18.59 17.23
C MET A 138 -12.39 17.30 18.06
N CYS A 139 -11.53 17.29 19.07
CA CYS A 139 -11.61 16.33 20.17
C CYS A 139 -12.75 16.73 21.12
N THR A 140 -13.88 16.02 21.07
CA THR A 140 -14.97 16.20 22.04
C THR A 140 -14.75 15.29 23.25
N PHE A 141 -14.73 15.85 24.46
CA PHE A 141 -14.77 15.06 25.68
C PHE A 141 -16.22 14.69 26.02
N LYS A 142 -16.47 13.44 26.38
CA LYS A 142 -17.73 13.05 27.00
C LYS A 142 -17.73 13.55 28.45
N PRO A 143 -18.67 14.40 28.88
CA PRO A 143 -18.72 14.82 30.27
C PRO A 143 -18.89 13.60 31.18
N SER A 144 -18.14 13.55 32.27
CA SER A 144 -18.29 12.50 33.27
C SER A 144 -19.62 12.66 33.99
N SER A 145 -20.28 11.55 34.32
CA SER A 145 -21.52 11.54 35.11
C SER A 145 -21.33 12.01 36.56
N THR A 146 -20.08 12.30 36.97
CA THR A 146 -19.70 12.76 38.30
C THR A 146 -19.51 14.27 38.41
N GLY A 147 -19.83 15.04 37.36
CA GLY A 147 -19.93 16.49 37.46
C GLY A 147 -21.10 16.90 38.37
N SER A 148 -20.83 17.11 39.66
CA SER A 148 -21.78 17.71 40.58
C SER A 148 -22.01 19.17 40.19
N GLY A 149 -22.99 19.38 39.31
CA GLY A 149 -23.62 20.69 39.13
C GLY A 149 -24.46 21.00 40.35
N LYS A 150 -23.80 21.40 41.44
CA LYS A 150 -24.25 22.24 42.58
C LYS A 150 -23.27 22.10 43.74
#